data_AF-U7QPD3-F1
#
_entry.id   AF-U7QPD3-F1
#
_cell.length_a   1.000
_cell.length_b   1.000
_cell.length_c   1.000
_cell.angle_alpha   90.00
_cell.angle_beta   90.00
_cell.angle_gamma   90.00
#
_symmetry.space_group_name_H-M   'P 1'
#
loop_
_entity.id
_entity.type
_entity.pdbx_description
1 polymer ?
#
loop_
_entity_poly.entity_id
_entity_poly.type
_entity_poly.pdbx_seq_one_letter_code
_entity_poly.pdbx_strand_id
1 'polypeptide(L)'
;MKQINTNLPDSLLQALELYTNEQASQSSPDAVIQAALEEFLAQRGYFPQLKKTLRIQPAPRGSGYADTSINHDQVLTRQPSEEES
;
A
#
# COMPACT_ATOMS: atom_id res chain seq x y z
N MET A 1 13.83 -25.88 4.14
CA MET A 1 14.16 -24.46 4.43
C MET A 1 15.63 -24.26 4.17
N LYS A 2 16.04 -23.12 3.61
CA LYS A 2 17.46 -22.82 3.36
C LYS A 2 17.82 -21.62 4.24
N GLN A 3 18.84 -21.76 5.07
CA GLN A 3 19.28 -20.70 5.98
C GLN A 3 20.28 -19.80 5.26
N ILE A 4 20.05 -18.50 5.35
CA ILE A 4 20.99 -17.48 4.90
C ILE A 4 21.48 -16.76 6.16
N ASN A 5 22.79 -16.66 6.35
CA ASN A 5 23.39 -15.89 7.43
C ASN A 5 23.97 -14.60 6.83
N THR A 6 23.37 -13.47 7.18
CA THR A 6 23.79 -12.15 6.73
C THR A 6 24.00 -11.26 7.94
N ASN A 7 25.08 -10.50 7.94
CA ASN A 7 25.31 -9.50 8.98
C ASN A 7 24.49 -8.25 8.64
N LEU A 8 23.62 -7.83 9.56
CA LEU A 8 22.84 -6.60 9.44
C LEU A 8 23.60 -5.45 10.12
N PRO A 9 23.63 -4.25 9.53
CA PRO A 9 24.21 -3.07 10.17
C PRO A 9 23.43 -2.69 11.44
N ASP A 10 24.13 -2.15 12.44
CA ASP A 10 23.54 -1.75 13.73
C ASP A 10 22.36 -0.78 13.60
N SER A 11 22.35 0.08 12.57
CA SER A 11 21.26 1.00 12.31
C SER A 11 19.95 0.28 11.95
N LEU A 12 20.03 -0.83 11.21
CA LEU A 12 18.86 -1.65 10.89
C LEU A 12 18.43 -2.50 12.08
N LEU A 13 19.36 -2.98 12.90
CA LEU A 13 19.04 -3.71 14.13
C LEU A 13 18.25 -2.82 15.10
N GLN A 14 18.69 -1.59 15.34
CA GLN A 14 17.97 -0.65 16.20
C GLN A 14 16.56 -0.33 15.68
N ALA A 15 16.41 -0.11 14.37
CA ALA A 15 15.09 0.14 13.78
C ALA A 15 14.17 -1.07 13.89
N LEU A 16 14.70 -2.29 13.72
CA LEU A 16 13.96 -3.54 13.90
C LEU A 16 13.52 -3.71 15.36
N GLU A 17 14.41 -3.45 16.32
CA GLU A 17 14.08 -3.50 17.74
C GLU A 17 12.96 -2.51 18.09
N LEU A 18 13.06 -1.26 17.64
CA LEU A 18 12.00 -0.26 17.85
C LEU A 18 10.66 -0.73 17.27
N TYR A 19 10.67 -1.21 16.02
CA TYR A 19 9.46 -1.72 15.37
C TYR A 19 8.85 -2.91 16.13
N THR A 20 9.67 -3.86 16.56
CA THR A 20 9.19 -5.03 17.33
C THR A 20 8.66 -4.66 18.72
N ASN A 21 9.18 -3.60 19.34
CA ASN A 21 8.69 -3.10 20.62
C ASN A 21 7.37 -2.34 20.48
N GLU A 22 7.16 -1.61 19.38
CA GLU A 22 5.89 -0.89 19.11
C GLU A 22 4.78 -1.82 18.64
N GLN A 23 5.10 -2.86 17.88
CA GLN A 23 4.14 -3.90 17.53
C GLN A 23 3.92 -4.82 18.73
N ALA A 24 2.88 -4.55 19.53
CA ALA A 24 2.45 -5.39 20.67
C ALA A 24 2.08 -6.85 20.30
N SER A 25 2.21 -7.24 19.04
CA SER A 25 2.09 -8.62 18.57
C SER A 25 3.49 -9.21 18.53
N GLN A 26 3.75 -10.27 19.31
CA GLN A 26 4.98 -11.08 19.38
C GLN A 26 5.38 -11.67 18.01
N SER A 27 5.63 -10.81 17.04
CA SER A 27 6.16 -11.19 15.75
C SER A 27 7.65 -11.41 15.99
N SER A 28 8.11 -12.64 15.75
CA SER A 28 9.54 -12.92 15.84
C SER A 28 10.30 -11.98 14.89
N PRO A 29 11.51 -11.54 15.25
CA PRO A 29 12.33 -10.69 14.37
C PRO A 29 12.51 -11.33 12.98
N ASP A 30 12.62 -12.66 12.92
CA ASP A 30 12.62 -13.42 11.67
C ASP A 30 11.36 -13.21 10.82
N ALA A 31 10.17 -13.17 11.42
CA ALA A 31 8.92 -12.95 10.69
C ALA A 31 8.86 -11.54 10.08
N VAL A 32 9.38 -10.54 10.80
CA VAL A 32 9.47 -9.15 10.30
C VAL A 32 10.44 -9.07 9.13
N ILE A 33 11.62 -9.68 9.25
CA ILE A 33 12.63 -9.71 8.18
C ILE A 33 12.08 -10.45 6.95
N GLN A 34 11.40 -11.57 7.15
CA GLN A 34 10.78 -12.32 6.07
C GLN A 34 9.73 -11.48 5.34
N ALA A 35 8.82 -10.84 6.07
CA ALA A 35 7.79 -9.98 5.49
C ALA A 35 8.40 -8.78 4.73
N ALA A 36 9.45 -8.16 5.28
CA ALA A 36 10.15 -7.07 4.62
C ALA A 36 10.83 -7.53 3.31
N LEU A 37 11.43 -8.72 3.29
CA LEU A 37 12.04 -9.29 2.11
C LEU A 37 10.99 -9.66 1.04
N GLU A 38 9.85 -10.21 1.45
CA GLU A 38 8.73 -10.49 0.56
C GLU A 38 8.22 -9.19 -0.11
N GLU A 39 8.06 -8.11 0.64
CA GLU A 39 7.65 -6.81 0.11
C GLU A 39 8.70 -6.23 -0.85
N PHE A 40 9.98 -6.26 -0.47
CA PHE A 40 11.08 -5.77 -1.31
C PHE A 40 11.15 -6.52 -2.65
N LEU A 41 11.03 -7.85 -2.63
CA LEU A 41 11.06 -8.67 -3.84
C LEU A 41 9.77 -8.50 -4.66
N ALA A 42 8.61 -8.31 -4.02
CA ALA A 42 7.35 -8.05 -4.71
C ALA A 42 7.37 -6.72 -5.46
N GLN A 43 7.89 -5.65 -4.85
CA GLN A 43 8.06 -4.35 -5.49
C GLN A 43 8.97 -4.41 -6.73
N ARG A 44 9.98 -5.28 -6.70
CA ARG A 44 10.90 -5.52 -7.82
C ARG A 44 10.36 -6.49 -8.87
N GLY A 45 9.20 -7.12 -8.63
CA GLY A 45 8.59 -8.11 -9.52
C GLY A 45 9.19 -9.52 -9.43
N TYR A 46 10.05 -9.79 -8.45
CA TYR A 46 10.65 -11.12 -8.22
C TYR A 46 9.82 -12.00 -7.29
N PHE A 47 8.83 -11.44 -6.60
CA PHE A 47 7.90 -12.17 -5.75
C PHE A 47 6.46 -11.90 -6.19
N PRO A 48 5.57 -12.93 -6.21
CA PRO A 48 4.16 -12.70 -6.50
C PRO A 48 3.62 -11.69 -5.50
N GLN A 49 3.13 -10.56 -6.00
CA GLN A 49 2.57 -9.52 -5.14
C GLN A 49 1.47 -10.15 -4.29
N LEU A 50 1.49 -9.90 -2.97
CA LEU A 50 0.32 -10.17 -2.14
C LEU A 50 -0.83 -9.46 -2.81
N LYS A 51 -1.79 -10.22 -3.35
CA LYS A 51 -2.97 -9.69 -4.03
C LYS A 51 -3.71 -8.82 -3.02
N LYS A 52 -3.39 -7.53 -2.97
CA LYS A 52 -4.16 -6.53 -2.25
C LYS A 52 -5.49 -6.46 -2.99
N THR A 53 -6.48 -7.19 -2.47
CA THR A 53 -7.85 -7.08 -2.95
C THR A 53 -8.22 -5.61 -2.89
N LEU A 54 -8.42 -5.00 -4.06
CA LEU A 54 -8.91 -3.62 -4.18
C LEU A 54 -10.26 -3.56 -3.49
N ARG A 55 -10.25 -3.03 -2.27
CA ARG A 55 -11.44 -2.90 -1.44
C ARG A 55 -12.08 -1.56 -1.81
N ILE A 56 -12.79 -1.54 -2.94
CA ILE A 56 -13.53 -0.37 -3.37
C ILE A 56 -14.67 -0.16 -2.37
N GLN A 57 -14.56 0.87 -1.54
CA GLN A 57 -15.70 1.38 -0.77
C GLN A 57 -16.41 2.38 -1.66
N PRO A 58 -17.59 2.05 -2.22
CA PRO A 58 -18.36 3.01 -2.98
C PRO A 58 -18.74 4.19 -2.06
N ALA A 59 -18.57 5.42 -2.55
CA ALA A 59 -18.99 6.60 -1.82
C ALA A 59 -20.52 6.57 -1.60
N PRO A 60 -21.02 7.04 -0.44
CA PRO A 60 -22.45 7.00 -0.12
C PRO A 60 -23.30 7.87 -1.06
N ARG A 61 -22.70 8.84 -1.75
CA ARG A 61 -23.26 9.50 -2.93
C ARG A 61 -22.32 9.23 -4.10
N GLY A 62 -22.83 8.63 -5.16
CA GLY A 62 -22.15 8.61 -6.45
C GLY A 62 -21.98 10.02 -7.01
N SER A 63 -21.13 10.20 -8.02
CA SER A 63 -20.87 11.49 -8.66
C SER A 63 -22.11 12.16 -9.28
N GLY A 64 -23.26 11.49 -9.32
CA GLY A 64 -24.51 12.00 -9.92
C GLY A 64 -24.54 11.93 -11.44
N TYR A 65 -23.47 11.44 -12.06
CA TYR A 65 -23.31 11.33 -13.50
C TYR A 65 -23.27 9.86 -13.92
N ALA A 66 -24.34 9.38 -14.56
CA ALA A 66 -24.49 8.00 -15.01
C ALA A 66 -23.39 7.56 -15.99
N ASP A 67 -22.80 8.50 -16.74
CA ASP A 67 -21.90 8.22 -17.87
C ASP A 67 -20.51 8.82 -17.73
N THR A 68 -20.08 9.11 -16.49
CA THR A 68 -18.72 9.62 -16.24
C THR A 68 -17.63 8.69 -16.75
N SER A 69 -17.88 7.37 -16.79
CA SER A 69 -16.93 6.37 -17.28
C SER A 69 -16.84 6.28 -18.81
N ILE A 70 -17.77 6.90 -19.55
CA ILE A 70 -17.84 6.82 -21.02
C ILE A 70 -17.53 8.19 -21.63
N ASN A 71 -18.03 9.26 -21.03
CA ASN A 71 -17.91 10.63 -21.53
C ASN A 71 -17.03 11.49 -20.60
N HIS A 72 -15.84 10.97 -20.25
CA HIS A 72 -14.89 11.64 -19.36
C HIS A 72 -14.55 13.07 -19.81
N ASP A 73 -14.43 13.29 -21.13
CA ASP A 73 -14.07 14.58 -21.72
C ASP A 73 -15.20 15.62 -21.58
N GLN A 74 -16.46 15.21 -21.77
CA GLN A 74 -17.62 16.09 -21.64
C GLN A 74 -17.87 16.53 -20.20
N VAL A 75 -17.64 15.65 -19.22
CA VAL A 75 -17.83 16.00 -17.79
C VAL A 75 -16.81 17.05 -17.35
N LEU A 76 -15.58 16.97 -17.87
CA LEU A 76 -14.55 17.97 -17.57
C LEU A 76 -14.90 19.34 -18.16
N THR A 77 -15.49 19.39 -19.35
CA THR A 77 -15.95 20.64 -19.97
C THR A 77 -17.25 21.21 -19.39
N ARG A 78 -17.99 20.45 -18.58
CA ARG A 78 -19.27 20.86 -17.98
C ARG A 78 -19.13 21.46 -16.58
N GLN A 79 -17.91 21.73 -16.08
CA GLN A 79 -17.79 22.50 -14.83
C GLN A 79 -18.43 23.88 -15.05
N PRO A 80 -19.52 24.23 -14.35
CA PRO A 80 -19.94 25.61 -14.32
C PRO A 80 -18.87 26.38 -13.56
N SER A 81 -18.25 27.33 -14.24
CA SER A 81 -17.66 28.50 -13.60
C SER A 81 -18.80 29.22 -12.89
N GLU A 82 -18.99 28.94 -11.60
CA GLU A 82 -19.78 29.79 -10.72
C GLU A 82 -18.80 30.46 -9.74
N GLU A 83 -18.15 31.49 -10.27
CA GLU A 83 -17.86 32.70 -9.50
C GLU A 83 -19.17 33.44 -9.19
N GLU A 84 -19.15 34.21 -8.09
CA GLU A 84 -20.08 35.28 -7.69
C GLU A 84 -21.45 34.92 -7.07
N SER A 85 -21.49 34.82 -5.73
CA SER A 85 -22.01 35.87 -4.81
C SER A 85 -22.37 35.32 -3.42
#